data_AF-A0A7T5R9F2-F1
#
_entry.id   AF-A0A7T5R9F2-F1
#
_cell.length_a   1.000
_cell.length_b   1.000
_cell.length_c   1.000
_cell.angle_alpha   90.00
_cell.angle_beta   90.00
_cell.angle_gamma   90.00
#
_symmetry.space_group_name_H-M   'P 1'
#
loop_
_entity.id
_entity.type
_entity.pdbx_description
1 polymer ?
#
loop_
_entity_poly.entity_id
_entity_poly.type
_entity_poly.pdbx_seq_one_letter_code
_entity_poly.pdbx_strand_id
1 'polypeptide(L)'
;MAKKSEMRLVVLFALVTLLGISYTILFTTPGIAISCSDKMIMGFSKVPPPLAAIAQTPICKVNVEATSESVIVCSGELNVMESPNGVFPCSNLKKFKGSTILINATFIDNDGMVYGNNVKELPFK
;
A
#
# COMPACT_ATOMS: atom_id res chain seq x y z
N MET A 1 7.70 47.03 16.27
CA MET A 1 6.43 46.30 15.99
C MET A 1 6.59 45.07 15.07
N ALA A 2 7.80 44.60 14.73
CA ALA A 2 8.01 43.45 13.84
C ALA A 2 7.79 42.06 14.48
N LYS A 3 7.96 41.94 15.82
CA LYS A 3 7.99 40.66 16.56
C LYS A 3 6.67 39.87 16.55
N LYS A 4 5.53 40.55 16.35
CA LYS A 4 4.18 39.94 16.37
C LYS A 4 3.81 39.27 15.03
N SER A 5 4.41 39.72 13.93
CA SER A 5 4.19 39.16 12.59
C SER A 5 4.95 37.85 12.41
N GLU A 6 6.21 37.81 12.85
CA GLU A 6 7.05 36.61 12.77
C GLU A 6 6.52 35.46 13.63
N MET A 7 6.01 35.78 14.83
CA MET A 7 5.40 34.77 15.72
C MET A 7 4.14 34.12 15.12
N ARG A 8 3.36 34.86 14.31
CA ARG A 8 2.18 34.30 13.63
C ARG A 8 2.56 33.39 12.47
N LEU A 9 3.62 33.73 11.73
CA LEU A 9 4.11 32.92 10.63
C LEU A 9 4.68 31.59 11.12
N VAL A 10 5.46 31.60 12.20
CA VAL A 10 6.02 30.39 12.81
C VAL A 10 4.92 29.46 13.34
N VAL A 11 3.89 30.02 13.98
CA VAL A 11 2.75 29.23 14.47
C VAL A 11 1.96 28.61 13.31
N LEU A 12 1.71 29.34 12.23
CA LEU A 12 1.04 28.81 11.03
C LEU A 12 1.85 27.68 10.38
N PHE A 13 3.16 27.85 10.22
CA PHE A 13 4.03 26.80 9.68
C PHE A 13 4.04 25.54 10.56
N ALA A 14 4.12 25.70 11.89
CA ALA A 14 4.05 24.59 12.82
C ALA A 14 2.70 23.84 12.75
N LEU A 15 1.60 24.56 12.54
CA LEU A 15 0.27 23.96 12.44
C LEU A 15 0.10 23.18 11.13
N VAL A 16 0.60 23.72 10.01
CA VAL A 16 0.58 23.03 8.71
C VAL A 16 1.45 21.78 8.73
N THR A 17 2.64 21.83 9.34
CA THR A 17 3.49 20.63 9.47
C THR A 17 2.87 19.58 10.39
N LEU A 18 2.27 19.99 11.52
CA LEU A 18 1.53 19.06 12.40
C LEU A 18 0.34 18.40 11.68
N LEU A 19 -0.40 19.16 10.88
CA LEU A 19 -1.50 18.64 10.07
C LEU A 19 -0.99 17.67 8.99
N GLY A 20 0.14 17.98 8.34
CA GLY A 20 0.77 17.06 7.38
C GLY A 20 1.26 15.75 8.01
N ILE A 21 1.89 15.83 9.19
CA ILE A 21 2.38 14.66 9.93
C ILE A 21 1.20 13.80 10.42
N SER A 22 0.17 14.41 11.00
CA SER A 22 -1.02 13.67 11.44
C SER A 22 -1.77 13.00 10.29
N TYR A 23 -1.85 13.66 9.12
CA TYR A 23 -2.40 13.06 7.91
C TYR A 23 -1.60 11.81 7.47
N THR A 24 -0.27 11.90 7.40
CA THR A 24 0.57 10.75 7.02
C THR A 24 0.49 9.59 8.02
N ILE A 25 0.33 9.85 9.31
CA ILE A 25 0.21 8.78 10.33
C ILE A 25 -1.17 8.11 10.24
N LEU A 26 -2.25 8.88 10.12
CA LEU A 26 -3.61 8.35 10.14
C LEU A 26 -3.96 7.55 8.88
N PHE A 27 -3.42 7.94 7.72
CA PHE A 27 -3.77 7.34 6.43
C PHE A 27 -2.80 6.25 5.94
N THR A 28 -1.77 5.88 6.70
CA THR A 28 -0.93 4.73 6.31
C THR A 28 -1.65 3.41 6.66
N THR A 29 -2.25 2.79 5.66
CA THR A 29 -2.71 1.39 5.75
C THR A 29 -1.56 0.46 5.37
N PRO A 30 -1.29 -0.61 6.15
CA PRO A 30 -0.40 -1.67 5.70
C PRO A 30 -1.02 -2.32 4.46
N GLY A 31 -0.14 -2.81 3.61
CA GLY A 31 -0.50 -3.48 2.38
C GLY A 31 0.60 -4.42 1.93
N ILE A 32 0.31 -5.14 0.86
CA ILE A 32 1.20 -6.14 0.28
C ILE A 32 1.81 -5.52 -0.97
N ALA A 33 3.13 -5.37 -0.97
CA ALA A 33 3.89 -4.82 -2.09
C ALA A 33 4.13 -5.90 -3.15
N ILE A 34 3.79 -5.59 -4.40
CA ILE A 34 3.78 -6.52 -5.53
C ILE A 34 4.42 -5.86 -6.75
N SER A 35 5.24 -6.61 -7.49
CA SER A 35 5.83 -6.21 -8.77
C SER A 35 5.24 -7.07 -9.89
N CYS A 36 4.60 -6.44 -10.88
CA CYS A 36 4.14 -7.13 -12.09
C CYS A 36 5.29 -7.51 -13.00
N SER A 37 6.35 -6.69 -13.05
CA SER A 37 7.53 -6.91 -13.90
C SER A 37 8.24 -8.21 -13.55
N ASP A 38 8.43 -8.45 -12.24
CA ASP A 38 9.12 -9.63 -11.73
C ASP A 38 8.15 -10.72 -11.27
N LYS A 39 6.84 -10.47 -11.35
CA LYS A 39 5.76 -11.37 -10.90
C LYS A 39 5.96 -11.84 -9.46
N MET A 40 6.32 -10.91 -8.57
CA MET A 40 6.75 -11.25 -7.21
C MET A 40 6.04 -10.45 -6.12
N ILE A 41 5.88 -11.12 -4.98
CA ILE A 41 5.48 -10.50 -3.70
C ILE A 41 6.76 -9.99 -3.03
N MET A 42 6.90 -8.66 -2.96
CA MET A 42 8.09 -8.03 -2.37
C MET A 42 8.06 -8.10 -0.85
N GLY A 43 6.88 -7.92 -0.24
CA GLY A 43 6.75 -7.91 1.22
C GLY A 43 5.56 -7.10 1.69
N PHE A 44 5.58 -6.71 2.96
CA PHE A 44 4.67 -5.72 3.50
C PHE A 44 5.21 -4.31 3.23
N SER A 45 4.32 -3.40 2.86
CA SER A 45 4.65 -1.99 2.68
C SER A 45 3.46 -1.11 3.11
N LYS A 46 3.69 0.19 3.19
CA LYS A 46 2.61 1.17 3.42
C LYS A 46 1.98 1.50 2.07
N VAL A 47 0.66 1.54 2.03
CA VAL A 47 -0.07 2.01 0.85
C VAL A 47 0.34 3.48 0.60
N PRO A 48 0.86 3.81 -0.60
CA PRO A 48 1.21 5.18 -0.91
C PRO A 48 -0.05 6.05 -0.89
N PRO A 49 0.05 7.34 -0.51
CA PRO A 49 -1.07 8.25 -0.63
C PRO A 49 -1.54 8.28 -2.09
N PRO A 50 -2.86 8.45 -2.34
CA PRO A 50 -3.36 8.62 -3.69
C PRO A 50 -2.64 9.81 -4.33
N LEU A 51 -1.79 9.54 -5.31
CA LEU A 51 -1.19 10.59 -6.13
C LEU A 51 -2.35 11.28 -6.87
N ALA A 52 -2.30 12.61 -6.93
CA ALA A 52 -3.23 13.37 -7.77
C ALA A 52 -3.25 12.70 -9.15
N ALA A 53 -4.45 12.32 -9.62
CA ALA A 53 -4.62 11.39 -10.73
C ALA A 53 -3.95 11.90 -12.02
N ILE A 54 -2.70 11.51 -12.21
CA ILE A 54 -2.09 11.45 -13.53
C ILE A 54 -2.70 10.20 -14.15
N ALA A 55 -3.28 10.30 -15.35
CA ALA A 55 -3.84 9.14 -16.05
C ALA A 55 -2.70 8.15 -16.33
N GLN A 56 -2.56 7.16 -15.45
CA GLN A 56 -1.62 6.06 -15.60
C GLN A 56 -2.41 4.84 -16.08
N THR A 57 -1.86 4.17 -17.08
CA THR A 57 -2.40 2.90 -17.56
C THR A 57 -1.86 1.78 -16.68
N PRO A 58 -2.72 0.88 -16.15
CA PRO A 58 -2.24 -0.32 -15.48
C PRO A 58 -1.39 -1.15 -16.42
N ILE A 59 -0.29 -1.68 -15.90
CA ILE A 59 0.58 -2.63 -16.61
C ILE A 59 0.14 -4.07 -16.38
N CYS A 60 -0.48 -4.34 -15.23
CA CYS A 60 -1.11 -5.61 -14.93
C CYS A 60 -2.14 -5.47 -13.82
N LYS A 61 -2.96 -6.50 -13.70
CA LYS A 61 -3.91 -6.72 -12.64
C LYS A 61 -3.44 -7.88 -11.77
N VAL A 62 -3.60 -7.76 -10.45
CA VAL A 62 -3.19 -8.81 -9.51
C VAL A 62 -4.35 -9.14 -8.59
N ASN A 63 -4.73 -10.41 -8.56
CA ASN A 63 -5.61 -10.95 -7.51
C ASN A 63 -4.75 -11.41 -6.34
N VAL A 64 -5.03 -10.88 -5.16
CA VAL A 64 -4.27 -11.15 -3.94
C VAL A 64 -5.20 -11.80 -2.94
N GLU A 65 -4.73 -12.88 -2.31
CA GLU A 65 -5.35 -13.50 -1.16
C GLU A 65 -4.29 -13.72 -0.08
N ALA A 66 -4.49 -13.11 1.08
CA ALA A 66 -3.64 -13.29 2.25
C ALA A 66 -4.39 -14.13 3.28
N THR A 67 -3.80 -15.26 3.67
CA THR A 67 -4.35 -16.20 4.64
C THR A 67 -3.40 -16.41 5.80
N SER A 68 -3.94 -16.72 6.97
CA SER A 68 -3.18 -17.17 8.13
C SER A 68 -4.00 -18.17 8.92
N GLU A 69 -3.41 -19.30 9.30
CA GLU A 69 -4.11 -20.39 10.02
C GLU A 69 -5.44 -20.79 9.35
N SER A 70 -5.47 -20.77 8.01
CA SER A 70 -6.66 -21.03 7.17
C SER A 70 -7.77 -19.96 7.22
N VAL A 71 -7.52 -18.79 7.80
CA VAL A 71 -8.42 -17.64 7.81
C VAL A 71 -7.95 -16.61 6.77
N ILE A 72 -8.86 -16.17 5.90
CA ILE A 72 -8.59 -15.08 4.96
C ILE A 72 -8.49 -13.76 5.75
N VAL A 73 -7.32 -13.14 5.71
CA VAL A 73 -7.03 -11.83 6.31
C VAL A 73 -7.50 -10.72 5.38
N CYS A 74 -7.19 -10.85 4.09
CA CYS A 74 -7.70 -9.98 3.04
C CYS A 74 -7.63 -10.67 1.68
N SER A 75 -8.55 -10.28 0.81
CA SER A 75 -8.60 -10.75 -0.56
C SER A 75 -9.11 -9.62 -1.45
N GLY A 76 -8.62 -9.55 -2.68
CA GLY A 76 -9.12 -8.57 -3.64
C GLY A 76 -8.23 -8.43 -4.86
N GLU A 77 -8.55 -7.43 -5.66
CA GLU A 77 -7.87 -7.12 -6.91
C GLU A 77 -7.14 -5.79 -6.80
N LEU A 78 -5.95 -5.71 -7.40
CA LEU A 78 -5.16 -4.49 -7.54
C LEU A 78 -4.77 -4.28 -9.00
N ASN A 79 -5.08 -3.10 -9.53
CA ASN A 79 -4.46 -2.61 -10.76
C ASN A 79 -3.12 -1.99 -10.43
N VAL A 80 -2.05 -2.53 -11.00
CA VAL A 80 -0.66 -2.09 -10.75
C VAL A 80 -0.21 -1.19 -11.89
N MET A 81 0.33 -0.02 -11.54
CA MET A 81 0.83 0.96 -12.49
C MET A 81 2.33 0.74 -12.79
N GLU A 82 2.81 1.34 -13.87
CA GLU A 82 4.22 1.25 -14.31
C GLU A 82 5.21 1.80 -13.27
N SER A 83 4.78 2.79 -12.46
CA SER A 83 5.57 3.33 -11.36
C SER A 83 4.71 4.08 -10.35
N PRO A 84 4.89 3.88 -9.03
CA PRO A 84 5.68 2.84 -8.37
C PRO A 84 4.95 1.50 -8.34
N ASN A 85 5.66 0.43 -7.97
CA ASN A 85 5.09 -0.90 -7.67
C ASN A 85 3.75 -0.83 -6.94
N GLY A 86 2.88 -1.81 -7.22
CA GLY A 86 1.56 -1.89 -6.61
C GLY A 86 1.65 -2.24 -5.13
N VAL A 87 0.87 -1.57 -4.29
CA VAL A 87 0.65 -1.97 -2.90
C VAL A 87 -0.83 -2.29 -2.70
N PHE A 88 -1.15 -3.56 -2.51
CA PHE A 88 -2.52 -4.01 -2.25
C PHE A 88 -2.93 -3.60 -0.83
N PRO A 89 -3.96 -2.76 -0.65
CA PRO A 89 -4.38 -2.31 0.67
C PRO A 89 -4.99 -3.47 1.47
N CYS A 90 -4.45 -3.73 2.65
CA CYS A 90 -4.93 -4.80 3.52
C CYS A 90 -5.04 -4.28 4.96
N SER A 91 -6.14 -3.57 5.24
CA SER A 91 -6.38 -2.91 6.54
C SER A 91 -6.43 -3.86 7.73
N ASN A 92 -6.84 -5.11 7.50
CA ASN A 92 -6.90 -6.16 8.52
C ASN A 92 -5.53 -6.57 9.05
N LEU A 93 -4.43 -6.30 8.32
CA LEU A 93 -3.07 -6.52 8.83
C LEU A 93 -2.82 -5.72 10.11
N LYS A 94 -3.41 -4.52 10.28
CA LYS A 94 -3.24 -3.72 11.52
C LYS A 94 -3.74 -4.45 12.78
N LYS A 95 -4.69 -5.37 12.62
CA LYS A 95 -5.33 -6.09 13.73
C LYS A 95 -4.81 -7.53 13.84
N PHE A 96 -3.99 -7.97 12.90
CA PHE A 96 -3.48 -9.31 12.85
C PHE A 96 -2.45 -9.53 13.98
N LYS A 97 -2.53 -10.68 14.65
CA LYS A 97 -1.69 -11.04 15.80
C LYS A 97 -0.90 -12.34 15.61
N GLY A 98 -1.01 -12.99 14.45
CA GLY A 98 -0.26 -14.20 14.16
C GLY A 98 1.19 -13.90 13.77
N SER A 99 1.99 -14.95 13.62
CA SER A 99 3.43 -14.83 13.32
C SER A 99 3.73 -14.85 11.82
N THR A 100 2.92 -15.54 11.01
CA THR A 100 3.12 -15.66 9.56
C THR A 100 1.81 -15.47 8.79
N ILE A 101 1.94 -14.94 7.59
CA ILE A 101 0.86 -14.77 6.61
C ILE A 101 1.31 -15.41 5.30
N LEU A 102 0.48 -16.30 4.78
CA LEU A 102 0.62 -16.85 3.45
C LEU A 102 -0.07 -15.92 2.46
N ILE A 103 0.66 -15.49 1.43
CA ILE A 103 0.13 -14.60 0.40
C ILE A 103 0.15 -15.36 -0.92
N ASN A 104 -1.01 -15.44 -1.55
CA ASN A 104 -1.17 -15.92 -2.91
C ASN A 104 -1.47 -14.73 -3.83
N ALA A 105 -0.69 -14.58 -4.90
CA ALA A 105 -0.85 -13.52 -5.89
C ALA A 105 -0.93 -14.11 -7.31
N THR A 106 -2.03 -13.85 -8.00
CA THR A 106 -2.25 -14.23 -9.41
C THR A 106 -2.14 -12.99 -10.28
N PHE A 107 -1.23 -13.02 -11.26
CA PHE A 107 -0.93 -11.92 -12.16
C PHE A 107 -1.67 -12.10 -13.49
N ILE A 108 -2.41 -11.07 -13.87
CA ILE A 108 -3.31 -11.03 -15.02
C ILE A 108 -2.90 -9.84 -15.89
N ASP A 109 -2.68 -10.08 -17.19
CA ASP A 109 -2.32 -9.01 -18.11
C ASP A 109 -3.54 -8.17 -18.50
N ASN A 110 -3.33 -7.16 -19.35
CA ASN A 110 -4.40 -6.26 -19.78
C ASN A 110 -5.43 -6.93 -20.71
N ASP A 111 -5.08 -8.09 -21.30
CA ASP A 111 -5.99 -8.90 -22.11
C ASP A 111 -6.82 -9.87 -21.24
N GLY A 112 -6.59 -9.88 -19.92
CA GLY A 112 -7.29 -10.74 -18.96
C GLY A 112 -6.68 -12.14 -18.82
N MET A 113 -5.50 -12.38 -19.38
CA MET A 113 -4.83 -13.67 -19.32
C MET A 113 -3.93 -13.78 -18.10
N VAL A 114 -4.04 -14.90 -17.37
CA VAL A 114 -3.15 -15.21 -16.26
C VAL A 114 -1.77 -15.55 -16.81
N TYR A 115 -0.75 -14.80 -16.39
CA TYR A 115 0.63 -14.96 -16.89
C TYR A 115 1.66 -15.20 -15.77
N GLY A 116 1.19 -15.35 -14.53
CA GLY A 116 2.01 -15.70 -13.37
C GLY A 116 1.21 -15.98 -12.12
N ASN A 117 1.77 -16.80 -11.23
CA ASN A 117 1.30 -16.99 -9.86
C ASN A 117 2.51 -16.98 -8.92
N ASN A 118 2.36 -16.36 -7.75
CA ASN A 118 3.39 -16.33 -6.73
C ASN A 118 2.76 -16.58 -5.37
N VAL A 119 3.29 -17.57 -4.64
CA VAL A 119 2.90 -17.88 -3.27
C VAL A 119 4.09 -17.63 -2.37
N LYS A 120 3.90 -16.77 -1.36
CA LYS A 120 4.97 -16.40 -0.43
C LYS A 120 4.46 -16.36 1.00
N GLU A 121 5.12 -17.08 1.88
CA GLU A 121 4.93 -16.95 3.32
C GLU A 121 5.83 -15.83 3.85
N LEU A 122 5.25 -14.86 4.55
CA LEU A 122 5.96 -13.74 5.14
C LEU A 122 5.79 -13.73 6.65
N PRO A 123 6.87 -13.51 7.43
CA PRO A 123 6.74 -13.24 8.84
C PRO A 123 6.05 -11.89 9.05
N PHE A 124 5.04 -11.85 9.92
CA PHE A 124 4.38 -10.64 10.36
C PHE A 124 4.88 -10.28 11.75
N LYS A 125 5.49 -9.10 11.91
CA LYS A 125 6.05 -8.59 13.16
C LYS A 125 5.50 -7.21 13.47
#